data_AF-A0A1Q7ANG7-F1
#
_entry.id   AF-A0A1Q7ANG7-F1
#
_cell.length_a   1.000
_cell.length_b   1.000
_cell.length_c   1.000
_cell.angle_alpha   90.00
_cell.angle_beta   90.00
_cell.angle_gamma   90.00
#
_symmetry.space_group_name_H-M   'P 1'
#
loop_
_entity.id
_entity.type
_entity.pdbx_description
1 polymer ?
#
loop_
_entity_poly.entity_id
_entity_poly.type
_entity_poly.pdbx_seq_one_letter_code
_entity_poly.pdbx_strand_id
1 'polypeptide(L)'
;MQGPSEMGASGKLEKWDRVADLSKISVPTLVIGAKYDTMDPAHMEKMSRLVQHGRYLFCPNGSHLAVYDESEDLLRRAGIHPGCE
;
A
#
# COMPACT_ATOMS: atom_id res chain seq x y z
N MET A 1 -1.88 -6.94 -7.64
CA MET A 1 -2.69 -8.17 -7.46
C MET A 1 -3.88 -7.96 -6.53
N GLN A 2 -4.96 -7.45 -7.15
CA GLN A 2 -6.39 -7.36 -6.77
C GLN A 2 -6.84 -6.47 -5.60
N GLY A 3 -6.50 -5.18 -5.71
CA GLY A 3 -7.36 -4.06 -5.31
C GLY A 3 -8.25 -3.58 -6.48
N PRO A 4 -8.81 -2.36 -6.48
CA PRO A 4 -9.79 -1.90 -7.49
C PRO A 4 -9.26 -1.80 -8.94
N SER A 5 -7.98 -2.12 -9.18
CA SER A 5 -7.39 -2.26 -10.51
C SER A 5 -6.33 -3.35 -10.52
N GLU A 6 -6.48 -4.31 -11.46
CA GLU A 6 -5.47 -5.10 -12.21
C GLU A 6 -6.18 -6.15 -13.14
N MET A 7 -7.11 -5.72 -14.02
CA MET A 7 -7.85 -6.60 -14.98
C MET A 7 -8.78 -7.65 -14.36
N GLY A 8 -9.82 -7.22 -13.65
CA GLY A 8 -10.97 -8.06 -13.26
C GLY A 8 -10.69 -9.06 -12.16
N ALA A 9 -11.23 -8.79 -10.96
CA ALA A 9 -11.26 -9.81 -9.93
C ALA A 9 -12.18 -10.97 -10.33
N SER A 10 -11.69 -12.20 -10.22
CA SER A 10 -12.46 -13.40 -10.54
C SER A 10 -12.21 -14.49 -9.51
N GLY A 11 -13.10 -15.47 -9.44
CA GLY A 11 -13.02 -16.53 -8.44
C GLY A 11 -13.39 -16.02 -7.04
N LYS A 12 -12.81 -16.61 -6.01
CA LYS A 12 -13.29 -16.44 -4.61
C LYS A 12 -13.13 -15.01 -4.06
N LEU A 13 -12.29 -14.19 -4.66
CA LEU A 13 -11.97 -12.84 -4.19
C LEU A 13 -12.74 -11.74 -4.92
N GLU A 14 -13.56 -12.07 -5.93
CA GLU A 14 -14.33 -11.09 -6.72
C GLU A 14 -15.19 -10.16 -5.85
N LYS A 15 -15.77 -10.68 -4.77
CA LYS A 15 -16.62 -9.92 -3.84
C LYS A 15 -15.96 -9.69 -2.48
N TRP A 16 -14.66 -9.93 -2.38
CA TRP A 16 -13.96 -9.76 -1.12
C TRP A 16 -13.72 -8.27 -0.87
N ASP A 17 -14.35 -7.75 0.18
CA ASP A 17 -14.22 -6.36 0.60
C ASP A 17 -14.14 -6.30 2.13
N ARG A 18 -13.11 -5.60 2.63
CA ARG A 18 -12.85 -5.34 4.06
C ARG A 18 -12.64 -3.85 4.35
N VAL A 19 -12.99 -2.95 3.42
CA VAL A 19 -12.79 -1.50 3.56
C VAL A 19 -13.50 -0.97 4.82
N ALA A 20 -14.70 -1.49 5.12
CA ALA A 20 -15.47 -1.10 6.30
C ALA A 20 -14.77 -1.43 7.64
N ASP A 21 -13.80 -2.33 7.63
CA ASP A 21 -13.09 -2.78 8.83
C ASP A 21 -11.73 -2.11 9.01
N LEU A 22 -11.28 -1.27 8.07
CA LEU A 22 -10.02 -0.54 8.19
C LEU A 22 -9.98 0.33 9.45
N SER A 23 -11.13 0.87 9.87
CA SER A 23 -11.25 1.64 11.11
C SER A 23 -11.01 0.82 12.37
N LYS A 24 -11.01 -0.51 12.30
CA LYS A 24 -10.69 -1.40 13.43
C LYS A 24 -9.18 -1.58 13.64
N ILE A 25 -8.35 -1.17 12.68
CA ILE A 25 -6.89 -1.26 12.79
C ILE A 25 -6.39 -0.10 13.66
N SER A 26 -5.94 -0.45 14.87
CA SER A 26 -5.45 0.51 15.88
C SER A 26 -3.93 0.60 15.96
N VAL A 27 -3.18 -0.29 15.32
CA VAL A 27 -1.71 -0.23 15.29
C VAL A 27 -1.24 0.80 14.26
N PRO A 28 -0.08 1.46 14.48
CA PRO A 28 0.52 2.33 13.46
C PRO A 28 0.66 1.59 12.13
N THR A 29 0.07 2.16 11.07
CA THR A 29 -0.03 1.50 9.76
C THR A 29 0.56 2.40 8.69
N LEU A 30 1.49 1.86 7.91
CA LEU A 30 2.03 2.52 6.72
C LEU A 30 1.40 1.89 5.48
N VAL A 31 0.79 2.71 4.64
CA VAL A 31 0.27 2.31 3.33
C VAL A 31 1.19 2.88 2.25
N ILE A 32 1.62 2.03 1.33
CA ILE A 32 2.56 2.38 0.25
C ILE A 32 1.79 2.30 -1.07
N GLY A 33 1.95 3.30 -1.93
CA GLY A 33 1.44 3.29 -3.31
C GLY A 33 2.48 3.87 -4.26
N ALA A 34 2.45 3.45 -5.53
CA ALA A 34 3.45 3.86 -6.50
C ALA A 34 2.84 4.39 -7.80
N LYS A 35 3.57 5.25 -8.51
CA LYS A 35 3.08 5.94 -9.73
C LYS A 35 2.71 4.98 -10.85
N TYR A 36 3.50 3.91 -11.03
CA TYR A 36 3.34 2.93 -12.11
C TYR A 36 2.75 1.61 -11.60
N ASP A 37 2.13 1.62 -10.41
CA ASP A 37 1.47 0.45 -9.84
C ASP A 37 0.17 0.15 -10.60
N THR A 38 -0.15 -1.13 -10.70
CA THR A 38 -1.45 -1.58 -11.23
C THR A 38 -2.57 -1.29 -10.24
N MET A 39 -2.26 -1.18 -8.95
CA MET A 39 -3.16 -0.65 -7.92
C MET A 39 -3.10 0.88 -7.89
N ASP A 40 -4.26 1.54 -8.00
CA ASP A 40 -4.36 2.99 -8.02
C ASP A 40 -3.76 3.62 -6.74
N PRO A 41 -2.68 4.42 -6.84
CA PRO A 41 -2.06 5.05 -5.69
C PRO A 41 -3.01 5.99 -4.94
N ALA A 42 -4.00 6.60 -5.61
CA ALA A 42 -5.02 7.43 -4.96
C ALA A 42 -5.95 6.58 -4.08
N HIS A 43 -6.24 5.35 -4.49
CA HIS A 43 -6.99 4.41 -3.66
C HIS A 43 -6.18 4.01 -2.42
N MET A 44 -4.87 3.77 -2.58
CA MET A 44 -3.98 3.47 -1.46
C MET A 44 -3.89 4.64 -0.46
N GLU A 45 -3.83 5.88 -0.96
CA GLU A 45 -3.89 7.06 -0.10
C GLU A 45 -5.23 7.15 0.64
N LYS A 46 -6.36 6.87 -0.02
CA LYS A 46 -7.66 6.82 0.64
C LYS A 46 -7.70 5.76 1.74
N MET A 47 -7.16 4.57 1.50
CA MET A 47 -7.07 3.51 2.51
C MET A 47 -6.28 3.96 3.74
N SER A 48 -5.15 4.66 3.53
CA SER A 48 -4.35 5.18 4.65
C SER A 48 -5.13 6.16 5.53
N ARG A 49 -6.14 6.85 4.99
CA ARG A 49 -7.00 7.78 5.74
C ARG A 49 -8.14 7.07 6.48
N LEU A 50 -8.43 5.80 6.16
CA LEU A 50 -9.50 5.02 6.78
C LEU A 50 -9.03 4.22 8.01
N VAL A 51 -7.73 3.99 8.14
CA VAL A 51 -7.11 3.41 9.34
C VAL A 51 -6.86 4.48 10.41
N GLN A 52 -6.92 4.12 11.69
CA GLN A 52 -6.87 5.09 12.80
C GLN A 52 -5.54 5.86 12.88
N HIS A 53 -4.42 5.17 12.61
CA HIS A 53 -3.07 5.71 12.69
C HIS A 53 -2.31 5.47 11.38
N GLY A 54 -2.97 5.84 10.27
CA GLY A 54 -2.43 5.64 8.94
C GLY A 54 -1.46 6.71 8.49
N ARG A 55 -0.41 6.27 7.80
CA ARG A 55 0.49 7.11 7.02
C ARG A 55 0.53 6.62 5.59
N TYR A 56 0.73 7.54 4.66
CA TYR A 56 0.87 7.23 3.24
C TYR A 56 2.29 7.54 2.78
N LEU A 57 2.88 6.63 2.01
CA LEU A 57 4.16 6.83 1.33
C LEU A 57 3.94 6.60 -0.17
N PHE A 58 4.18 7.65 -0.95
CA PHE A 58 4.12 7.60 -2.40
C PHE A 58 5.50 7.37 -3.02
N CYS A 59 5.59 6.40 -3.91
CA CYS A 59 6.77 6.02 -4.68
C CYS A 59 6.68 6.59 -6.12
N PRO A 60 7.35 7.73 -6.41
CA PRO A 60 7.19 8.41 -7.69
C PRO A 60 7.81 7.66 -8.87
N ASN A 61 8.82 6.81 -8.63
CA ASN A 61 9.44 5.98 -9.67
C ASN A 61 9.12 4.48 -9.53
N GLY A 62 8.42 4.08 -8.48
CA GLY A 62 8.04 2.69 -8.25
C GLY A 62 6.84 2.20 -9.06
N SER A 63 6.76 0.87 -9.19
CA SER A 63 5.63 0.10 -9.71
C SER A 63 5.04 -0.78 -8.60
N HIS A 64 4.37 -1.89 -8.96
CA HIS A 64 3.79 -2.83 -8.00
C HIS A 64 4.83 -3.42 -7.03
N LEU A 65 6.07 -3.54 -7.48
CA LEU A 65 7.19 -4.03 -6.69
C LEU A 65 8.11 -2.87 -6.27
N ALA A 66 7.54 -1.79 -5.73
CA ALA A 66 8.26 -0.57 -5.34
C ALA A 66 9.45 -0.81 -4.38
N VAL A 67 9.42 -1.88 -3.58
CA VAL A 67 10.55 -2.29 -2.72
C VAL A 67 11.76 -2.72 -3.53
N TYR A 68 11.61 -3.18 -4.77
CA TYR A 68 12.69 -3.49 -5.69
C TYR A 68 13.03 -2.31 -6.60
N ASP A 69 12.02 -1.52 -6.98
CA ASP A 69 12.21 -0.37 -7.87
C ASP A 69 12.92 0.80 -7.18
N GLU A 70 12.65 1.02 -5.87
CA GLU A 70 13.17 2.13 -5.07
C GLU A 70 13.66 1.65 -3.68
N SER A 71 14.36 0.50 -3.60
CA SER A 71 14.68 -0.21 -2.35
C SER A 71 15.21 0.68 -1.21
N GLU A 72 16.38 1.30 -1.41
CA GLU A 72 17.03 2.08 -0.34
C GLU A 72 16.20 3.30 0.08
N ASP A 73 15.62 4.03 -0.88
CA ASP A 73 14.81 5.21 -0.59
C ASP A 73 13.52 4.83 0.14
N LEU A 74 12.83 3.78 -0.31
CA LEU A 74 11.60 3.27 0.29
C LEU A 74 11.87 2.79 1.72
N LEU A 75 12.88 1.95 1.94
CA LEU A 75 13.19 1.41 3.26
C LEU A 75 13.52 2.53 4.25
N ARG A 76 14.37 3.48 3.85
CA ARG A 76 14.68 4.67 4.64
C ARG A 76 13.42 5.45 5.01
N ARG A 77 12.55 5.74 4.03
CA ARG A 77 11.32 6.53 4.24
C ARG A 77 10.25 5.78 5.00
N ALA A 78 10.25 4.45 4.93
CA ALA A 78 9.42 3.57 5.75
C ALA A 78 9.90 3.47 7.20
N GLY A 79 11.11 3.97 7.51
CA GLY A 79 11.74 3.83 8.82
C GLY A 79 12.30 2.43 9.07
N ILE A 80 12.50 1.65 8.00
CA ILE A 80 13.12 0.32 8.06
C ILE A 80 14.60 0.55 7.78
N HIS A 81 15.43 0.49 8.81
CA HIS A 81 16.87 0.62 8.65
C HIS A 81 17.46 -0.76 8.36
N PRO A 82 18.22 -0.94 7.27
CA PRO A 82 19.05 -2.12 7.11
C PRO A 82 20.18 -2.04 8.14
N GLY A 83 19.99 -2.68 9.30
CA GLY A 83 21.03 -2.84 10.32
C GLY A 83 20.60 -2.45 11.73
N CYS A 84 20.03 -3.40 12.46
CA CYS A 84 20.44 -3.64 13.84
C CYS A 84 21.38 -4.84 13.80
N GLU A 85 22.68 -4.59 13.93
CA GLU A 85 23.54 -5.46 14.75
C GLU A 85 23.41 -5.01 16.21
#